data_AF-A0A8D8KN88-F1
#
_entry.id   AF-A0A8D8KN88-F1
#
_cell.length_a   1.000
_cell.length_b   1.000
_cell.length_c   1.000
_cell.angle_alpha   90.00
_cell.angle_beta   90.00
_cell.angle_gamma   90.00
#
_symmetry.space_group_name_H-M   'P 1'
#
loop_
_entity.id
_entity.type
_entity.pdbx_description
1 polymer ?
#
loop_
_entity_poly.entity_id
_entity_poly.type
_entity_poly.pdbx_seq_one_letter_code
_entity_poly.pdbx_strand_id
1 'polypeptide(L)'
;VGMTYSQMQAARHLNRERRKSVKDGTSSGEQVSGELYLEIERIKSVKRNHKKCTCTSVVNASNNVSNLVPRRTKLTLEQLNALPVSEFHKTFENVVECWPEAAIFCSAMLPFKSFEAMIVTFENYLHRLSTENKLRILRLHPDLAGRLLDVQQLTEESSYEQSSVGLDKLTPEDKRKITALNEEYKLKFGFPFVVCVREASKFEAILRGITERVNNRPEQELETGINEVKKICRLRILQLVNQL
;
A
#
# COMPACT_ATOMS: atom_id res chain seq x y z
N VAL A 1 -16.79 0.15 -7.44
CA VAL A 1 -16.04 -1.08 -7.79
C VAL A 1 -14.86 -0.68 -8.67
N GLY A 2 -13.64 -0.75 -8.15
CA GLY A 2 -12.43 -0.42 -8.92
C GLY A 2 -12.19 -1.40 -10.06
N MET A 3 -11.55 -0.93 -11.14
CA MET A 3 -11.18 -1.78 -12.28
C MET A 3 -10.24 -2.90 -11.82
N THR A 4 -10.62 -4.14 -12.12
CA THR A 4 -9.85 -5.34 -11.85
C THR A 4 -8.62 -5.43 -12.77
N TYR A 5 -7.62 -6.23 -12.39
CA TYR A 5 -6.41 -6.47 -13.20
C TYR A 5 -6.72 -6.86 -14.66
N SER A 6 -7.76 -7.67 -14.87
CA SER A 6 -8.25 -8.03 -16.22
C SER A 6 -8.80 -6.82 -17.00
N GLN A 7 -9.54 -5.93 -16.33
CA GLN A 7 -10.07 -4.69 -16.94
C GLN A 7 -8.93 -3.70 -17.26
N MET A 8 -7.84 -3.70 -16.49
CA MET A 8 -6.65 -2.92 -16.81
C MET A 8 -5.87 -3.47 -18.01
N GLN A 9 -5.76 -4.80 -18.15
CA GLN A 9 -5.14 -5.43 -19.33
C GLN A 9 -5.94 -5.11 -20.60
N ALA A 10 -7.27 -5.19 -20.52
CA ALA A 10 -8.16 -4.78 -21.60
C ALA A 10 -8.00 -3.29 -21.94
N ALA A 11 -7.93 -2.40 -20.94
CA ALA A 11 -7.68 -0.98 -21.16
C ALA A 11 -6.30 -0.69 -21.79
N ARG A 12 -5.27 -1.48 -21.48
CA ARG A 12 -3.94 -1.40 -22.11
C ARG A 12 -3.99 -1.86 -23.58
N HIS A 13 -4.71 -2.94 -23.88
CA HIS A 13 -4.93 -3.40 -25.24
C HIS A 13 -5.66 -2.34 -26.08
N LEU A 14 -6.77 -1.81 -25.56
CA LEU A 14 -7.56 -0.76 -26.20
C LEU A 14 -6.76 0.53 -26.42
N ASN A 15 -5.91 0.94 -25.47
CA ASN A 15 -5.03 2.09 -25.66
C ASN A 15 -3.92 1.83 -26.69
N ARG A 16 -3.45 0.58 -26.81
CA ARG A 16 -2.46 0.17 -27.82
C ARG A 16 -3.09 0.14 -29.21
N GLU A 17 -4.32 -0.33 -29.33
CA GLU A 17 -5.09 -0.32 -30.58
C GLU A 17 -5.55 1.07 -30.98
N ARG A 18 -6.00 1.90 -30.04
CA ARG A 18 -6.30 3.32 -30.29
C ARG A 18 -5.07 4.11 -30.76
N ARG A 19 -3.88 3.78 -30.26
CA ARG A 19 -2.61 4.35 -30.75
C ARG A 19 -2.21 3.85 -32.13
N LYS A 20 -2.61 2.63 -32.51
CA LYS A 20 -2.44 2.10 -33.86
C LYS A 20 -3.46 2.70 -34.84
N SER A 21 -4.75 2.77 -34.48
CA SER A 21 -5.79 3.36 -35.34
C SER A 21 -5.60 4.86 -35.57
N VAL A 22 -5.05 5.60 -34.59
CA VAL A 22 -4.65 7.01 -34.78
C VAL A 22 -3.41 7.13 -35.68
N LYS A 23 -2.52 6.13 -35.71
CA LYS A 23 -1.39 6.08 -36.66
C LYS A 23 -1.82 5.66 -38.06
N ASP A 24 -2.84 4.82 -38.18
CA ASP A 24 -3.29 4.21 -39.45
C ASP A 24 -4.50 4.94 -40.08
N GLY A 25 -5.03 5.98 -39.43
CA GLY A 25 -6.01 6.90 -40.02
C GLY A 25 -7.45 6.39 -40.12
N THR A 26 -7.77 5.21 -39.58
CA THR A 26 -9.12 4.61 -39.70
C THR A 26 -9.93 4.75 -38.42
N SER A 27 -11.02 5.53 -38.48
CA SER A 27 -12.04 5.70 -37.42
C SER A 27 -13.26 4.81 -37.69
N SER A 28 -13.58 3.88 -36.78
CA SER A 28 -14.92 3.29 -36.65
C SER A 28 -15.22 2.93 -35.18
N GLY A 29 -15.92 3.83 -34.48
CA GLY A 29 -16.09 3.81 -33.03
C GLY A 29 -17.34 3.10 -32.49
N GLU A 30 -18.18 2.48 -33.33
CA GLU A 30 -19.51 2.01 -32.90
C GLU A 30 -19.66 0.49 -32.74
N GLN A 31 -18.82 -0.34 -33.38
CA GLN A 31 -18.93 -1.81 -33.23
C GLN A 31 -18.29 -2.37 -31.95
N VAL A 32 -17.31 -1.68 -31.36
CA VAL A 32 -16.50 -2.16 -30.22
C VAL A 32 -17.28 -2.17 -28.89
N SER A 33 -18.43 -1.48 -28.82
CA SER A 33 -19.26 -1.37 -27.62
C SER A 33 -20.04 -2.66 -27.30
N GLY A 34 -20.47 -3.40 -28.32
CA GLY A 34 -21.32 -4.59 -28.15
C GLY A 34 -20.57 -5.82 -27.64
N GLU A 35 -19.36 -6.07 -28.15
CA GLU A 35 -18.51 -7.19 -27.71
C GLU A 35 -17.99 -6.99 -26.28
N LEU A 36 -17.74 -5.74 -25.89
CA LEU A 36 -17.33 -5.36 -24.54
C LEU A 36 -18.38 -5.73 -23.47
N TYR A 37 -19.67 -5.63 -23.79
CA TYR A 37 -20.74 -5.91 -22.84
C TYR A 37 -20.89 -7.43 -22.58
N LEU A 38 -20.78 -8.25 -23.63
CA LEU A 38 -20.95 -9.70 -23.54
C LEU A 38 -19.80 -10.39 -22.79
N GLU A 39 -18.57 -9.90 -22.95
CA GLU A 39 -17.40 -10.49 -22.27
C GLU A 39 -17.32 -10.12 -20.78
N ILE A 40 -17.82 -8.94 -20.40
CA ILE A 40 -17.94 -8.51 -18.99
C ILE A 40 -18.91 -9.42 -18.21
N GLU A 41 -20.04 -9.80 -18.82
CA GLU A 41 -21.01 -10.70 -18.18
C GLU A 41 -20.47 -12.14 -18.03
N ARG A 42 -19.66 -12.60 -18.99
CA ARG A 42 -19.01 -13.92 -18.92
C ARG A 42 -18.05 -14.03 -17.73
N ILE A 43 -17.25 -13.00 -17.49
CA ILE A 43 -16.24 -12.94 -16.42
C ILE A 43 -16.85 -12.86 -15.01
N LYS A 44 -18.04 -12.25 -14.87
CA LYS A 44 -18.76 -12.22 -13.58
C LYS A 44 -19.13 -13.63 -13.08
N SER A 45 -19.34 -14.59 -13.98
CA SER A 45 -19.71 -15.96 -13.61
C SER A 45 -18.55 -16.78 -12.99
N VAL A 46 -17.29 -16.43 -13.30
CA VAL A 46 -16.09 -17.21 -12.89
C VAL A 46 -15.63 -16.87 -11.46
N LYS A 47 -16.02 -15.72 -10.91
CA LYS A 47 -15.54 -15.21 -9.59
C LYS A 47 -16.09 -15.91 -8.35
N ARG A 48 -16.95 -16.93 -8.46
CA ARG A 48 -17.49 -17.65 -7.29
C ARG A 48 -16.51 -18.60 -6.60
N ASN A 49 -15.30 -18.84 -7.13
CA ASN A 49 -14.51 -20.03 -6.77
C ASN A 49 -13.04 -19.82 -6.34
N HIS A 50 -12.59 -18.68 -5.79
CA HIS A 50 -11.22 -18.58 -5.27
C HIS A 50 -11.16 -18.53 -3.73
N LYS A 51 -10.63 -19.63 -3.18
CA LYS A 51 -10.41 -19.96 -1.77
C LYS A 51 -9.28 -19.12 -1.13
N LYS A 52 -9.39 -18.99 0.19
CA LYS A 52 -8.46 -18.41 1.17
C LYS A 52 -6.98 -18.75 0.88
N CYS A 53 -6.13 -17.72 0.84
CA CYS A 53 -4.69 -17.87 0.92
C CYS A 53 -4.28 -17.78 2.40
N THR A 54 -3.77 -18.86 2.97
CA THR A 54 -3.22 -18.92 4.33
C THR A 54 -1.70 -18.88 4.23
N CYS A 55 -1.08 -17.83 4.77
CA CYS A 55 0.37 -17.79 4.92
C CYS A 55 0.73 -18.56 6.21
N THR A 56 1.46 -19.67 6.05
CA THR A 56 2.11 -20.39 7.13
C THR A 56 3.55 -20.60 6.72
N SER A 57 4.49 -20.01 7.46
CA SER A 57 5.90 -20.37 7.35
C SER A 57 6.53 -20.39 8.74
N VAL A 58 6.66 -21.63 9.22
CA VAL A 58 7.78 -22.27 9.93
C VAL A 58 8.58 -21.42 10.94
N VAL A 59 8.51 -21.86 12.20
CA VAL A 59 9.37 -21.45 13.32
C VAL A 59 10.57 -22.39 13.43
N ASN A 60 11.79 -21.87 13.59
CA ASN A 60 12.80 -22.24 14.60
C ASN A 60 14.23 -21.95 14.15
N ALA A 61 14.95 -21.11 14.92
CA ALA A 61 16.16 -21.50 15.67
C ALA A 61 16.77 -20.24 16.33
N SER A 62 16.94 -20.31 17.65
CA SER A 62 17.66 -19.32 18.45
C SER A 62 19.09 -19.13 17.97
N ASN A 63 19.49 -17.89 17.73
CA ASN A 63 20.84 -17.40 17.98
C ASN A 63 20.81 -15.88 18.11
N ASN A 64 21.58 -15.38 19.07
CA ASN A 64 21.76 -13.98 19.41
C ASN A 64 22.36 -13.22 18.20
N VAL A 65 21.56 -12.38 17.52
CA VAL A 65 22.03 -11.53 16.43
C VAL A 65 21.67 -10.09 16.75
N SER A 66 22.71 -9.32 17.08
CA SER A 66 22.71 -7.87 17.11
C SER A 66 22.10 -7.29 15.82
N ASN A 67 21.19 -6.33 16.00
CA ASN A 67 20.53 -5.50 14.98
C ASN A 67 21.38 -5.20 13.73
N LEU A 68 21.26 -6.02 12.69
CA LEU A 68 21.77 -5.75 11.35
C LEU A 68 20.77 -6.30 10.33
N VAL A 69 19.70 -5.56 10.07
CA VAL A 69 18.98 -5.70 8.81
C VAL A 69 20.00 -5.33 7.71
N PRO A 70 20.30 -6.22 6.74
CA PRO A 70 21.20 -5.87 5.64
C PRO A 70 20.63 -4.64 4.94
N ARG A 71 21.39 -3.54 4.90
CA ARG A 71 21.00 -2.37 4.10
C ARG A 71 20.86 -2.83 2.66
N ARG A 72 19.63 -3.04 2.18
CA ARG A 72 19.37 -3.26 0.75
C ARG A 72 19.98 -2.07 0.01
N THR A 73 20.88 -2.35 -0.93
CA THR A 73 21.45 -1.30 -1.78
C THR A 73 20.32 -0.64 -2.53
N LYS A 74 20.18 0.68 -2.38
CA LYS A 74 19.16 1.45 -3.06
C LYS A 74 19.39 1.45 -4.57
N LEU A 75 18.32 1.28 -5.32
CA LEU A 75 18.32 1.33 -6.78
C LEU A 75 18.50 2.78 -7.26
N THR A 76 19.30 2.99 -8.30
CA THR A 76 19.21 4.24 -9.08
C THR A 76 17.92 4.23 -9.91
N LEU A 77 17.48 5.40 -10.40
CA LEU A 77 16.32 5.49 -11.28
C LEU A 77 16.50 4.65 -12.56
N GLU A 78 17.73 4.61 -13.08
CA GLU A 78 18.07 3.83 -14.27
C GLU A 78 17.96 2.32 -14.01
N GLN A 79 18.51 1.83 -12.89
CA GLN A 79 18.37 0.43 -12.48
C GLN A 79 16.91 0.05 -12.26
N LEU A 80 16.13 0.92 -11.61
CA LEU A 80 14.70 0.73 -11.40
C LEU A 80 13.95 0.61 -12.73
N ASN A 81 14.22 1.50 -13.68
CA ASN A 81 13.57 1.51 -14.99
C ASN A 81 13.95 0.31 -15.85
N ALA A 82 15.10 -0.32 -15.57
CA ALA A 82 15.57 -1.52 -16.25
C ALA A 82 15.08 -2.84 -15.60
N LEU A 83 14.39 -2.78 -14.45
CA LEU A 83 13.89 -3.99 -13.78
C LEU A 83 12.90 -4.75 -14.67
N PRO A 84 13.00 -6.10 -14.72
CA PRO A 84 11.88 -6.92 -15.17
C PRO A 84 10.62 -6.60 -14.35
N VAL A 85 9.46 -6.62 -14.99
CA VAL A 85 8.18 -6.27 -14.34
C VAL A 85 7.91 -7.11 -13.09
N SER A 86 8.28 -8.40 -13.10
CA SER A 86 8.16 -9.29 -11.94
C SER A 86 9.03 -8.85 -10.76
N GLU A 87 10.27 -8.40 -11.03
CA GLU A 87 11.18 -7.90 -10.01
C GLU A 87 10.73 -6.54 -9.48
N PHE A 88 10.13 -5.69 -10.33
CA PHE A 88 9.48 -4.47 -9.86
C PHE A 88 8.35 -4.80 -8.88
N HIS A 89 7.47 -5.75 -9.22
CA HIS A 89 6.36 -6.14 -8.32
C HIS A 89 6.90 -6.60 -6.97
N LYS A 90 7.86 -7.53 -6.96
CA LYS A 90 8.47 -8.06 -5.73
C LYS A 90 9.19 -6.99 -4.92
N THR A 91 9.92 -6.09 -5.58
CA THR A 91 10.69 -5.03 -4.89
C THR A 91 9.78 -4.04 -4.19
N PHE A 92 8.63 -3.72 -4.80
CA PHE A 92 7.72 -2.67 -4.31
C PHE A 92 6.42 -3.22 -3.69
N GLU A 93 6.27 -4.54 -3.51
CA GLU A 93 5.00 -5.16 -3.12
C GLU A 93 4.46 -4.69 -1.77
N ASN A 94 5.35 -4.31 -0.85
CA ASN A 94 4.98 -3.87 0.50
C ASN A 94 5.24 -2.38 0.76
N VAL A 95 5.39 -1.54 -0.28
CA VAL A 95 5.44 -0.08 -0.07
C VAL A 95 4.10 0.48 0.40
N VAL A 96 3.01 -0.24 0.13
CA VAL A 96 1.73 -0.08 0.82
C VAL A 96 1.48 -1.38 1.58
N GLU A 97 1.27 -1.28 2.89
CA GLU A 97 1.21 -2.44 3.79
C GLU A 97 0.25 -3.53 3.29
N CYS A 98 0.79 -4.72 3.04
CA CYS A 98 0.10 -5.91 2.55
C CYS A 98 -0.78 -5.65 1.31
N TRP A 99 -0.41 -4.70 0.45
CA TRP A 99 -1.18 -4.27 -0.73
C TRP A 99 -0.32 -4.21 -2.01
N PRO A 100 0.04 -5.38 -2.58
CA PRO A 100 0.90 -5.48 -3.77
C PRO A 100 0.29 -4.87 -5.03
N GLU A 101 -1.03 -4.65 -5.06
CA GLU A 101 -1.74 -4.08 -6.21
C GLU A 101 -1.25 -2.68 -6.58
N ALA A 102 -0.71 -1.92 -5.62
CA ALA A 102 -0.06 -0.64 -5.89
C ALA A 102 1.14 -0.80 -6.81
N ALA A 103 2.07 -1.72 -6.48
CA ALA A 103 3.25 -1.99 -7.31
C ALA A 103 2.86 -2.54 -8.70
N ILE A 104 1.88 -3.44 -8.74
CA ILE A 104 1.37 -4.00 -10.00
C ILE A 104 0.80 -2.89 -10.89
N PHE A 105 0.01 -1.97 -10.33
CA PHE A 105 -0.55 -0.85 -11.06
C PHE A 105 0.55 0.10 -11.56
N CYS A 106 1.45 0.51 -10.67
CA CYS A 106 2.46 1.53 -10.98
C CYS A 106 3.53 1.02 -11.96
N SER A 107 3.83 -0.29 -11.99
CA SER A 107 4.74 -0.89 -12.99
C SER A 107 4.32 -0.64 -14.45
N ALA A 108 3.03 -0.38 -14.69
CA ALA A 108 2.50 -0.02 -16.01
C ALA A 108 3.08 1.28 -16.57
N MET A 109 3.59 2.13 -15.69
CA MET A 109 4.03 3.49 -15.97
C MET A 109 5.53 3.57 -16.20
N LEU A 110 6.24 2.43 -16.19
CA LEU A 110 7.63 2.37 -16.55
C LEU A 110 7.83 2.77 -18.03
N PRO A 111 8.93 3.47 -18.35
CA PRO A 111 9.92 4.03 -17.43
C PRO A 111 9.45 5.32 -16.75
N PHE A 112 9.82 5.52 -15.48
CA PHE A 112 9.61 6.79 -14.78
C PHE A 112 10.67 7.81 -15.16
N LYS A 113 10.24 9.06 -15.40
CA LYS A 113 11.14 10.17 -15.77
C LYS A 113 11.98 10.69 -14.60
N SER A 114 11.49 10.53 -13.37
CA SER A 114 12.16 10.98 -12.16
C SER A 114 11.63 10.20 -10.95
N PHE A 115 12.36 10.27 -9.84
CA PHE A 115 11.89 9.77 -8.54
C PHE A 115 10.54 10.40 -8.16
N GLU A 116 10.38 11.71 -8.33
CA GLU A 116 9.13 12.39 -8.00
C GLU A 116 7.96 11.92 -8.89
N ALA A 117 8.21 11.64 -10.17
CA ALA A 117 7.18 11.09 -11.06
C ALA A 117 6.70 9.69 -10.59
N MET A 118 7.61 8.89 -10.03
CA MET A 118 7.25 7.61 -9.41
C MET A 118 6.38 7.82 -8.16
N ILE A 119 6.78 8.71 -7.24
CA ILE A 119 6.00 9.00 -6.03
C ILE A 119 4.60 9.50 -6.38
N VAL A 120 4.49 10.48 -7.27
CA VAL A 120 3.21 11.02 -7.75
C VAL A 120 2.35 9.91 -8.38
N THR A 121 2.95 8.90 -9.01
CA THR A 121 2.20 7.75 -9.56
C THR A 121 1.55 6.91 -8.46
N PHE A 122 2.29 6.59 -7.38
CA PHE A 122 1.74 5.85 -6.24
C PHE A 122 0.69 6.66 -5.46
N GLU A 123 0.94 7.95 -5.25
CA GLU A 123 0.00 8.84 -4.55
C GLU A 123 -1.31 9.00 -5.32
N ASN A 124 -1.23 9.14 -6.65
CA ASN A 124 -2.40 9.20 -7.52
C ASN A 124 -3.18 7.88 -7.53
N TYR A 125 -2.48 6.75 -7.52
CA TYR A 125 -3.12 5.44 -7.37
C TYR A 125 -3.96 5.39 -6.09
N LEU A 126 -3.36 5.71 -4.94
CA LEU A 126 -4.03 5.70 -3.63
C LEU A 126 -5.20 6.70 -3.57
N HIS A 127 -5.03 7.89 -4.13
CA HIS A 127 -6.07 8.92 -4.15
C HIS A 127 -7.33 8.48 -4.92
N ARG A 128 -7.14 7.78 -6.04
CA ARG A 128 -8.23 7.36 -6.96
C ARG A 128 -8.92 6.06 -6.54
N LEU A 129 -8.45 5.38 -5.49
CA LEU A 129 -9.12 4.20 -4.97
C LEU A 129 -10.54 4.54 -4.50
N SER A 130 -11.47 3.61 -4.72
CA SER A 130 -12.79 3.69 -4.12
C SER A 130 -12.70 3.64 -2.59
N THR A 131 -13.65 4.28 -1.91
CA THR A 131 -13.82 4.25 -0.45
C THR A 131 -13.62 2.85 0.15
N GLU A 132 -14.21 1.82 -0.47
CA GLU A 132 -14.06 0.43 -0.04
C GLU A 132 -12.59 -0.06 -0.02
N ASN A 133 -11.82 0.25 -1.07
CA ASN A 133 -10.42 -0.15 -1.16
C ASN A 133 -9.54 0.69 -0.23
N LYS A 134 -9.86 1.98 -0.05
CA LYS A 134 -9.22 2.82 0.97
C LYS A 134 -9.39 2.20 2.37
N LEU A 135 -10.61 1.81 2.73
CA LEU A 135 -10.89 1.13 4.00
C LEU A 135 -10.15 -0.22 4.12
N ARG A 136 -10.07 -1.01 3.04
CA ARG A 136 -9.31 -2.26 3.04
C ARG A 136 -7.83 -2.03 3.32
N ILE A 137 -7.21 -1.05 2.67
CA ILE A 137 -5.80 -0.70 2.92
C ILE A 137 -5.58 -0.28 4.37
N LEU A 138 -6.44 0.58 4.92
CA LEU A 138 -6.31 1.01 6.32
C LEU A 138 -6.42 -0.17 7.29
N ARG A 139 -7.33 -1.12 7.03
CA ARG A 139 -7.49 -2.33 7.85
C ARG A 139 -6.34 -3.33 7.77
N LEU A 140 -5.51 -3.26 6.72
CA LEU A 140 -4.31 -4.07 6.62
C LEU A 140 -3.17 -3.56 7.50
N HIS A 141 -3.21 -2.30 7.93
CA HIS A 141 -2.17 -1.75 8.79
C HIS A 141 -2.28 -2.34 10.20
N PRO A 142 -1.15 -2.73 10.82
CA PRO A 142 -1.15 -3.20 12.19
C PRO A 142 -1.39 -2.04 13.16
N ASP A 143 -2.00 -2.34 14.32
CA ASP A 143 -2.10 -1.38 15.41
C ASP A 143 -0.71 -0.93 15.89
N LEU A 144 -0.57 0.35 16.22
CA LEU A 144 0.64 0.90 16.85
C LEU A 144 0.81 0.33 18.26
N ALA A 145 2.01 -0.19 18.56
CA ALA A 145 2.30 -0.84 19.84
C ALA A 145 1.28 -1.93 20.22
N GLY A 146 0.66 -2.55 19.20
CA GLY A 146 -0.33 -3.60 19.39
C GLY A 146 0.27 -5.00 19.49
N ARG A 147 -0.61 -5.99 19.65
CA ARG A 147 -0.24 -7.40 19.85
C ARG A 147 0.76 -7.95 18.84
N LEU A 148 0.64 -7.59 17.56
CA LEU A 148 1.56 -8.08 16.51
C LEU A 148 3.00 -7.60 16.72
N LEU A 149 3.20 -6.42 17.32
CA LEU A 149 4.53 -5.97 17.73
C LEU A 149 5.05 -6.83 18.89
N ASP A 150 4.21 -7.08 19.91
CA ASP A 150 4.59 -7.86 21.09
C ASP A 150 5.00 -9.30 20.75
N VAL A 151 4.32 -9.93 19.78
CA VAL A 151 4.64 -11.29 19.31
C VAL A 151 5.58 -11.33 18.10
N GLN A 152 6.16 -10.19 17.69
CA GLN A 152 7.10 -10.07 16.57
C GLN A 152 6.56 -10.65 15.24
N GLN A 153 5.29 -10.40 14.93
CA GLN A 153 4.60 -10.84 13.70
C GLN A 153 4.22 -9.68 12.78
N LEU A 154 4.89 -8.53 12.92
CA LEU A 154 4.79 -7.44 11.95
C LEU A 154 5.55 -7.78 10.67
N THR A 155 5.19 -7.13 9.56
CA THR A 155 6.05 -7.07 8.37
C THR A 155 7.40 -6.42 8.72
N GLU A 156 8.43 -6.69 7.92
CA GLU A 156 9.78 -6.13 8.11
C GLU A 156 9.72 -4.59 8.19
N GLU A 157 8.97 -3.98 7.28
CA GLU A 157 8.77 -2.54 7.20
C GLU A 157 8.01 -1.98 8.41
N SER A 158 6.89 -2.59 8.81
CA SER A 158 6.13 -2.14 9.98
C SER A 158 6.93 -2.30 11.28
N SER A 159 7.72 -3.38 11.41
CA SER A 159 8.60 -3.61 12.55
C SER A 159 9.68 -2.52 12.63
N TYR A 160 10.34 -2.22 11.51
CA TYR A 160 11.33 -1.16 11.43
C TYR A 160 10.72 0.22 11.76
N GLU A 161 9.56 0.53 11.20
CA GLU A 161 8.88 1.81 11.43
C GLU A 161 8.54 2.02 12.91
N GLN A 162 7.93 1.03 13.56
CA GLN A 162 7.54 1.14 14.97
C GLN A 162 8.75 1.15 15.92
N SER A 163 9.76 0.31 15.68
CA SER A 163 10.99 0.30 16.49
C SER A 163 11.84 1.57 16.32
N SER A 164 11.82 2.21 15.14
CA SER A 164 12.58 3.44 14.87
C SER A 164 12.18 4.62 15.75
N VAL A 165 10.98 4.59 16.33
CA VAL A 165 10.47 5.60 17.26
C VAL A 165 10.25 5.03 18.68
N GLY A 166 10.76 3.83 18.96
CA GLY A 166 10.75 3.21 20.29
C GLY A 166 9.40 2.67 20.76
N LEU A 167 8.44 2.37 19.87
CA LEU A 167 7.16 1.78 20.27
C LEU A 167 7.31 0.37 20.86
N ASP A 168 8.41 -0.32 20.55
CA ASP A 168 8.82 -1.60 21.13
C ASP A 168 9.31 -1.48 22.58
N LYS A 169 9.61 -0.26 23.04
CA LYS A 169 10.21 0.03 24.36
C LYS A 169 9.32 0.86 25.28
N LEU A 170 8.03 0.95 24.96
CA LEU A 170 7.06 1.67 25.79
C LEU A 170 6.95 1.06 27.19
N THR A 171 6.71 1.93 28.17
CA THR A 171 6.38 1.49 29.53
C THR A 171 5.04 0.74 29.51
N PRO A 172 4.76 -0.13 30.50
CA PRO A 172 3.45 -0.79 30.60
C PRO A 172 2.28 0.19 30.69
N GLU A 173 2.50 1.37 31.28
CA GLU A 173 1.48 2.42 31.36
C GLU A 173 1.19 3.03 29.99
N ASP A 174 2.24 3.38 29.23
CA ASP A 174 2.10 3.94 27.89
C ASP A 174 1.49 2.93 26.91
N LYS A 175 1.85 1.64 27.03
CA LYS A 175 1.21 0.56 26.28
C LYS A 175 -0.30 0.47 26.56
N ARG A 176 -0.71 0.58 27.83
CA ARG A 176 -2.15 0.60 28.18
C ARG A 176 -2.86 1.80 27.59
N LYS A 177 -2.26 2.99 27.65
CA LYS A 177 -2.82 4.23 27.08
C LYS A 177 -3.05 4.10 25.57
N ILE A 178 -2.03 3.73 24.80
CA ILE A 178 -2.17 3.60 23.35
C ILE A 178 -3.11 2.45 22.95
N THR A 179 -3.15 1.36 23.72
CA THR A 179 -4.09 0.24 23.47
C THR A 179 -5.54 0.72 23.60
N ALA A 180 -5.89 1.42 24.68
CA ALA A 180 -7.23 1.95 24.89
C ALA A 180 -7.64 2.92 23.77
N LEU A 181 -6.73 3.82 23.37
CA LEU A 181 -6.98 4.77 22.29
C LEU A 181 -7.16 4.06 20.93
N ASN A 182 -6.39 3.02 20.64
CA ASN A 182 -6.56 2.20 19.44
C ASN A 182 -7.93 1.49 19.42
N GLU A 183 -8.40 0.99 20.56
CA GLU A 183 -9.70 0.35 20.68
C GLU A 183 -10.84 1.32 20.43
N GLU A 184 -10.82 2.49 21.07
CA GLU A 184 -11.80 3.57 20.87
C GLU A 184 -11.82 4.03 19.40
N TYR A 185 -10.65 4.27 18.82
CA TYR A 185 -10.51 4.70 17.44
C TYR A 185 -11.09 3.66 16.47
N LYS A 186 -10.77 2.38 16.66
CA LYS A 186 -11.31 1.29 15.83
C LYS A 186 -12.82 1.13 16.01
N LEU A 187 -13.34 1.30 17.21
CA LEU A 187 -14.78 1.25 17.47
C LEU A 187 -15.53 2.33 16.67
N LYS A 188 -14.96 3.54 16.59
CA LYS A 188 -15.56 4.66 15.86
C LYS A 188 -15.44 4.51 14.34
N PHE A 189 -14.26 4.22 13.82
CA PHE A 189 -13.99 4.31 12.37
C PHE A 189 -13.99 2.95 11.66
N GLY A 190 -13.88 1.84 12.40
CA GLY A 190 -13.83 0.50 11.82
C GLY A 190 -12.53 0.18 11.08
N PHE A 191 -11.45 0.91 11.36
CA PHE A 191 -10.08 0.63 10.90
C PHE A 191 -9.05 1.13 11.93
N PRO A 192 -7.82 0.57 11.95
CA PRO A 192 -6.73 0.99 12.85
C PRO A 192 -6.31 2.45 12.70
N PHE A 193 -5.79 3.05 13.77
CA PHE A 193 -5.17 4.36 13.70
C PHE A 193 -3.87 4.30 12.89
N VAL A 194 -3.90 4.83 11.67
CA VAL A 194 -2.72 4.89 10.78
C VAL A 194 -2.08 6.26 10.88
N VAL A 195 -0.77 6.28 11.17
CA VAL A 195 0.08 7.49 11.16
C VAL A 195 1.47 7.13 10.66
N CYS A 196 2.10 8.04 9.93
CA CYS A 196 3.50 7.93 9.55
C CYS A 196 4.39 8.19 10.79
N VAL A 197 4.66 7.13 11.58
CA VAL A 197 5.39 7.25 12.85
C VAL A 197 6.77 7.89 12.69
N ARG A 198 7.44 7.64 11.54
CA ARG A 198 8.74 8.22 11.21
C ARG A 198 8.70 9.74 11.02
N GLU A 199 7.55 10.33 10.70
CA GLU A 199 7.35 11.79 10.69
C GLU A 199 6.84 12.33 12.03
N ALA A 200 6.00 11.56 12.74
CA ALA A 200 5.51 11.96 14.07
C ALA A 200 6.65 12.12 15.09
N SER A 201 7.77 11.40 14.91
CA SER A 201 9.06 11.51 15.61
C SER A 201 9.09 11.18 17.11
N LYS A 202 7.97 11.32 17.84
CA LYS A 202 7.86 11.03 19.28
C LYS A 202 6.51 10.41 19.63
N PHE A 203 6.50 9.58 20.68
CA PHE A 203 5.28 8.93 21.18
C PHE A 203 4.17 9.93 21.58
N GLU A 204 4.52 11.06 22.20
CA GLU A 204 3.54 12.10 22.56
C GLU A 204 2.82 12.72 21.34
N ALA A 205 3.52 12.81 20.20
CA ALA A 205 2.87 13.28 18.97
C ALA A 205 1.87 12.25 18.44
N ILE A 206 2.15 10.95 18.62
CA ILE A 206 1.23 9.86 18.26
C ILE A 206 -0.01 9.91 19.16
N LEU A 207 0.17 10.04 20.49
CA LEU A 207 -0.94 10.14 21.45
C LEU A 207 -1.85 11.35 21.18
N ARG A 208 -1.25 12.52 20.93
CA ARG A 208 -2.00 13.71 20.52
C ARG A 208 -2.72 13.48 19.20
N GLY A 209 -2.05 12.89 18.21
CA GLY A 209 -2.63 12.61 16.91
C GLY A 209 -3.87 11.73 16.98
N ILE A 210 -3.83 10.62 17.75
CA ILE A 210 -5.00 9.74 17.91
C ILE A 210 -6.12 10.42 18.70
N THR A 211 -5.78 11.19 19.74
CA THR A 211 -6.75 11.92 20.57
C THR A 211 -7.44 13.05 19.81
N GLU A 212 -6.74 13.74 18.93
CA GLU A 212 -7.34 14.78 18.07
C GLU A 212 -8.19 14.15 16.98
N ARG A 213 -7.64 13.14 16.28
CA ARG A 213 -8.29 12.50 15.12
C ARG A 213 -9.48 11.64 15.49
N VAL A 214 -9.59 11.15 16.72
CA VAL A 214 -10.81 10.46 17.19
C VAL A 214 -12.03 11.37 17.10
N ASN A 215 -11.88 12.70 17.11
CA ASN A 215 -12.98 13.64 16.99
C ASN A 215 -13.40 13.94 15.54
N ASN A 216 -12.65 13.46 14.54
CA ASN A 216 -12.97 13.69 13.14
C ASN A 216 -14.29 13.02 12.73
N ARG A 217 -14.86 13.54 11.63
CA ARG A 217 -15.93 12.87 10.90
C ARG A 217 -15.37 11.65 10.15
N PRO A 218 -16.14 10.56 9.98
CA PRO A 218 -15.65 9.35 9.30
C PRO A 218 -15.10 9.59 7.88
N GLU A 219 -15.74 10.45 7.09
CA GLU A 219 -15.27 10.75 5.72
C GLU A 219 -13.94 11.51 5.73
N GLN A 220 -13.79 12.46 6.65
CA GLN A 220 -12.55 13.21 6.83
C GLN A 220 -11.44 12.27 7.30
N GLU A 221 -11.73 11.37 8.24
CA GLU A 221 -10.72 10.49 8.81
C GLU A 221 -10.25 9.42 7.83
N LEU A 222 -11.12 8.96 6.92
CA LEU A 222 -10.72 8.11 5.82
C LEU A 222 -9.64 8.78 4.94
N GLU A 223 -9.85 10.05 4.55
CA GLU A 223 -8.88 10.78 3.74
C GLU A 223 -7.60 11.09 4.53
N THR A 224 -7.71 11.45 5.81
CA THR A 224 -6.55 11.62 6.70
C THR A 224 -5.72 10.35 6.77
N GLY A 225 -6.35 9.19 7.04
CA GLY A 225 -5.66 7.90 7.09
C GLY A 225 -4.96 7.57 5.78
N ILE A 226 -5.61 7.80 4.63
CA ILE A 226 -4.99 7.55 3.32
C ILE A 226 -3.83 8.51 3.04
N ASN A 227 -3.88 9.75 3.51
CA ASN A 227 -2.73 10.65 3.40
C ASN A 227 -1.56 10.20 4.28
N GLU A 228 -1.81 9.60 5.44
CA GLU A 228 -0.77 8.94 6.23
C GLU A 228 -0.18 7.72 5.52
N VAL A 229 -1.01 6.90 4.85
CA VAL A 229 -0.52 5.79 3.99
C VAL A 229 0.38 6.30 2.86
N LYS A 230 0.05 7.42 2.22
CA LYS A 230 0.90 8.02 1.17
C LYS A 230 2.29 8.40 1.72
N LYS A 231 2.34 9.00 2.92
CA LYS A 231 3.61 9.34 3.58
C LYS A 231 4.44 8.08 3.87
N ILE A 232 3.82 7.05 4.43
CA ILE A 232 4.47 5.75 4.68
C ILE A 232 5.00 5.17 3.36
N CYS A 233 4.18 5.15 2.31
CA CYS A 233 4.56 4.69 0.98
C CYS A 233 5.76 5.46 0.41
N ARG A 234 5.77 6.79 0.53
CA ARG A 234 6.90 7.63 0.11
C ARG A 234 8.18 7.24 0.87
N LEU A 235 8.11 7.10 2.18
CA LEU A 235 9.26 6.74 3.01
C LEU A 235 9.77 5.31 2.75
N ARG A 236 8.89 4.35 2.45
CA ARG A 236 9.28 2.99 2.04
C ARG A 236 9.95 3.00 0.67
N ILE A 237 9.42 3.73 -0.30
CA ILE A 237 10.08 3.90 -1.62
C ILE A 237 11.47 4.54 -1.46
N LEU A 238 11.62 5.53 -0.56
CA LEU A 238 12.90 6.16 -0.27
C LEU A 238 13.94 5.23 0.36
N GLN A 239 13.52 4.12 0.97
CA GLN A 239 14.43 3.09 1.46
C GLN A 239 14.94 2.19 0.33
N LEU A 240 14.21 2.12 -0.79
CA LEU A 240 14.49 1.23 -1.92
C LEU A 240 15.18 1.94 -3.09
N VAL A 241 14.98 3.25 -3.25
CA VAL A 241 15.43 4.01 -4.42
C VAL A 241 16.22 5.25 -4.00
N ASN A 242 17.30 5.54 -4.71
CA ASN A 242 18.08 6.76 -4.55
C ASN A 242 17.34 7.95 -5.17
N GLN A 243 17.37 9.08 -4.47
CA GLN A 243 16.80 10.34 -4.96
C GLN A 243 17.77 11.11 -5.88
N LEU A 244 19.02 10.66 -5.96
CA LEU A 244 20.11 11.27 -6.71
C LEU A 244 20.27 10.60 -8.07
#